data_AF-A0AAU1FHM3-F1
#
_entry.id   AF-A0AAU1FHM3-F1
#
_cell.length_a   1.000
_cell.length_b   1.000
_cell.length_c   1.000
_cell.angle_alpha   90.00
_cell.angle_beta   90.00
_cell.angle_gamma   90.00
#
_symmetry.space_group_name_H-M   'P 1'
#
loop_
_entity.id
_entity.type
_entity.pdbx_description
1 polymer ?
#
loop_
_entity_poly.entity_id
_entity_poly.type
_entity_poly.pdbx_seq_one_letter_code
_entity_poly.pdbx_strand_id
1 'polypeptide(L)'
;MATSAADGDASAQFQLGSDLLRQGRREEAKLRLVPLAEAGHLDAVRELAWSASRLAHTDARYETEAEHWLRREAQVRQDPDWLVIMAQEMRCWASGRVTEAEDLVAGMARAGSARAASQLGFWKRRDGDLVTAVEWYRLAVELEHRFAWRDLGACLARLGRFAEAEALYRPRAEAGDVVAQYELAGLLHVQGKGPAPTPRRPRL
;
A
#
# COMPACT_ATOMS: atom_id res chain seq x y z
N MET A 1 -25.74 31.46 5.95
CA MET A 1 -25.78 31.65 4.49
C MET A 1 -24.41 31.92 3.85
N ALA A 2 -23.28 31.93 4.59
CA ALA A 2 -21.95 32.18 4.03
C ALA A 2 -21.23 30.93 3.49
N THR A 3 -21.66 29.72 3.88
CA THR A 3 -21.02 28.45 3.52
C THR A 3 -21.22 28.05 2.06
N SER A 4 -22.44 28.21 1.52
CA SER A 4 -22.75 27.83 0.14
C SER A 4 -22.00 28.62 -0.94
N ALA A 5 -21.64 29.88 -0.67
CA ALA A 5 -20.89 30.70 -1.63
C ALA A 5 -19.38 30.37 -1.60
N ALA A 6 -18.83 30.08 -0.42
CA ALA A 6 -17.44 29.66 -0.25
C ALA A 6 -17.21 28.25 -0.84
N ASP A 7 -18.16 27.33 -0.67
CA ASP A 7 -18.08 25.98 -1.25
C ASP A 7 -18.16 26.00 -2.79
N GLY A 8 -18.95 26.94 -3.34
CA GLY A 8 -19.05 27.16 -4.79
C GLY A 8 -17.76 27.73 -5.40
N ASP A 9 -17.12 28.68 -4.73
CA ASP A 9 -15.82 29.23 -5.16
C ASP A 9 -14.72 28.17 -5.04
N ALA A 10 -14.64 27.43 -3.93
CA ALA A 10 -13.66 26.35 -3.75
C ALA A 10 -13.74 25.28 -4.84
N SER A 11 -14.96 24.86 -5.20
CA SER A 11 -15.18 23.91 -6.29
C SER A 11 -14.74 24.47 -7.64
N ALA A 12 -15.04 25.74 -7.93
CA ALA A 12 -14.63 26.39 -9.18
C ALA A 12 -13.10 26.55 -9.28
N GLN A 13 -12.44 26.97 -8.19
CA GLN A 13 -10.99 27.05 -8.10
C GLN A 13 -10.33 25.68 -8.29
N PHE A 14 -10.90 24.62 -7.71
CA PHE A 14 -10.43 23.25 -7.88
C PHE A 14 -10.52 22.79 -9.34
N GLN A 15 -11.68 22.97 -9.97
CA GLN A 15 -11.88 22.56 -11.37
C GLN A 15 -10.92 23.29 -12.32
N LEU A 16 -10.77 24.61 -12.15
CA LEU A 16 -9.83 25.40 -12.93
C LEU A 16 -8.37 24.93 -12.70
N GLY A 17 -7.99 24.66 -11.45
CA GLY A 17 -6.68 24.12 -11.12
C GLY A 17 -6.41 22.76 -11.79
N SER A 18 -7.38 21.85 -11.77
CA SER A 18 -7.30 20.55 -12.44
C SER A 18 -7.17 20.68 -13.96
N ASP A 19 -7.93 21.60 -14.57
CA ASP A 19 -7.83 21.89 -16.02
C ASP A 19 -6.44 22.42 -16.39
N LEU A 20 -5.89 23.33 -15.58
CA LEU A 20 -4.55 23.88 -15.78
C LEU A 20 -3.46 22.81 -15.67
N LEU A 21 -3.58 21.85 -14.73
CA LEU A 21 -2.67 20.70 -14.66
C LEU A 21 -2.73 19.84 -15.92
N ARG A 22 -3.92 19.59 -16.46
CA ARG A 22 -4.11 18.84 -17.72
C ARG A 22 -3.49 19.56 -18.92
N GLN A 23 -3.45 20.89 -18.90
CA GLN A 23 -2.79 21.72 -19.90
C GLN A 23 -1.26 21.85 -19.69
N GLY A 24 -0.71 21.25 -18.63
CA GLY A 24 0.71 21.38 -18.28
C GLY A 24 1.10 22.71 -17.64
N ARG A 25 0.13 23.59 -17.38
CA ARG A 25 0.31 24.93 -16.77
C ARG A 25 0.40 24.83 -15.25
N ARG A 26 1.45 24.18 -14.76
CA ARG A 26 1.58 23.75 -13.36
C ARG A 26 1.64 24.90 -12.37
N GLU A 27 2.44 25.93 -12.65
CA GLU A 27 2.58 27.06 -11.73
C GLU A 27 1.24 27.80 -11.56
N GLU A 28 0.49 27.97 -12.65
CA GLU A 28 -0.84 28.56 -12.58
C GLU A 28 -1.85 27.66 -11.86
N ALA A 29 -1.77 26.35 -12.05
CA ALA A 29 -2.59 25.40 -11.30
C ALA A 29 -2.30 25.47 -9.79
N LYS A 30 -1.03 25.57 -9.39
CA LYS A 30 -0.62 25.68 -7.99
C LYS A 30 -1.19 26.91 -7.32
N LEU A 31 -1.23 28.05 -8.01
CA LEU A 31 -1.88 29.27 -7.48
C LEU A 31 -3.35 29.06 -7.10
N ARG A 32 -4.04 28.10 -7.72
CA ARG A 32 -5.44 27.76 -7.42
C ARG A 32 -5.57 26.63 -6.40
N LEU A 33 -4.74 25.60 -6.53
CA LEU A 33 -4.87 24.37 -5.74
C LEU A 33 -4.20 24.45 -4.37
N VAL A 34 -3.07 25.17 -4.24
CA VAL A 34 -2.32 25.23 -2.97
C VAL A 34 -3.15 25.82 -1.83
N PRO A 35 -3.86 26.96 -1.98
CA PRO A 35 -4.68 27.51 -0.90
C PRO A 35 -5.79 26.54 -0.46
N LEU A 36 -6.43 25.86 -1.41
CA LEU A 36 -7.46 24.86 -1.12
C LEU A 36 -6.88 23.66 -0.37
N ALA A 37 -5.72 23.17 -0.81
CA ALA A 37 -5.03 22.04 -0.21
C ALA A 37 -4.53 22.36 1.21
N GLU A 38 -4.03 23.57 1.44
CA GLU A 38 -3.66 24.09 2.76
C GLU A 38 -4.89 24.17 3.68
N ALA A 39 -6.03 24.61 3.15
CA ALA A 39 -7.32 24.61 3.86
C ALA A 39 -7.91 23.20 4.12
N GLY A 40 -7.26 22.14 3.64
CA GLY A 40 -7.67 20.75 3.87
C GLY A 40 -8.63 20.18 2.83
N HIS A 41 -8.78 20.82 1.67
CA HIS A 41 -9.57 20.27 0.56
C HIS A 41 -8.90 19.01 0.00
N LEU A 42 -9.44 17.84 0.31
CA LEU A 42 -8.82 16.54 0.00
C LEU A 42 -8.52 16.37 -1.50
N ASP A 43 -9.45 16.71 -2.39
CA ASP A 43 -9.19 16.54 -3.83
C ASP A 43 -8.06 17.44 -4.33
N ALA A 44 -7.91 18.66 -3.80
CA ALA A 44 -6.83 19.56 -4.17
C ALA A 44 -5.47 19.02 -3.67
N VAL A 45 -5.43 18.52 -2.43
CA VAL A 45 -4.24 17.83 -1.88
C VAL A 45 -3.88 16.64 -2.76
N ARG A 46 -4.87 15.82 -3.15
CA ARG A 46 -4.66 14.65 -4.01
C ARG A 46 -4.13 15.07 -5.38
N GLU A 47 -4.73 16.06 -6.04
CA GLU A 47 -4.25 16.54 -7.34
C GLU A 47 -2.79 17.01 -7.28
N LEU A 48 -2.41 17.77 -6.25
CA LEU A 48 -1.03 18.22 -6.06
C LEU A 48 -0.08 17.04 -5.75
N ALA A 49 -0.48 16.12 -4.86
CA ALA A 49 0.30 14.94 -4.50
C ALA A 49 0.61 14.05 -5.71
N TRP A 50 -0.41 13.68 -6.46
CA TRP A 50 -0.27 12.72 -7.57
C TRP A 50 0.24 13.38 -8.85
N SER A 51 0.09 14.69 -9.03
CA SER A 51 0.78 15.42 -10.10
C SER A 51 2.27 15.55 -9.81
N ALA A 52 2.67 15.90 -8.59
CA ALA A 52 4.07 15.95 -8.20
C ALA A 52 4.73 14.55 -8.22
N SER A 53 4.06 13.51 -7.70
CA SER A 53 4.61 12.13 -7.71
C SER A 53 4.90 11.64 -9.12
N ARG A 54 3.99 11.87 -10.08
CA ARG A 54 4.23 11.50 -11.49
C ARG A 54 5.50 12.11 -12.08
N LEU A 55 5.86 13.31 -11.65
CA LEU A 55 7.08 14.00 -12.10
C LEU A 55 8.31 13.51 -11.36
N ALA A 56 8.15 13.22 -10.07
CA ALA A 56 9.18 12.64 -9.22
C ALA A 56 9.71 11.30 -9.77
N HIS A 57 8.92 10.54 -10.54
CA HIS A 57 9.38 9.34 -11.25
C HIS A 57 10.47 9.62 -12.31
N THR A 58 10.55 10.85 -12.82
CA THR A 58 11.47 11.22 -13.92
C THR A 58 12.45 12.34 -13.55
N ASP A 59 12.15 13.12 -12.52
CA ASP A 59 12.94 14.29 -12.12
C ASP A 59 12.89 14.46 -10.59
N ALA A 60 14.05 14.26 -9.96
CA ALA A 60 14.20 14.27 -8.50
C ALA A 60 13.83 15.62 -7.85
N ARG A 61 13.79 16.71 -8.62
CA ARG A 61 13.41 18.05 -8.09
C ARG A 61 11.97 18.08 -7.57
N TYR A 62 11.10 17.17 -8.00
CA TYR A 62 9.71 17.09 -7.57
C TYR A 62 9.48 16.14 -6.39
N GLU A 63 10.49 15.37 -5.95
CA GLU A 63 10.33 14.37 -4.88
C GLU A 63 9.94 15.00 -3.54
N THR A 64 10.57 16.12 -3.17
CA THR A 64 10.25 16.84 -1.92
C THR A 64 8.83 17.39 -1.94
N GLU A 65 8.37 17.90 -3.08
CA GLU A 65 7.01 18.40 -3.25
C GLU A 65 5.99 17.24 -3.20
N ALA A 66 6.28 16.13 -3.87
CA ALA A 66 5.44 14.94 -3.84
C ALA A 66 5.31 14.38 -2.43
N GLU A 67 6.42 14.25 -1.70
CA GLU A 67 6.43 13.80 -0.31
C GLU A 67 5.58 14.72 0.58
N HIS A 68 5.75 16.04 0.45
CA HIS A 68 4.98 17.01 1.21
C HIS A 68 3.48 16.81 1.05
N TRP A 69 2.99 16.78 -0.19
CA TRP A 69 1.56 16.66 -0.47
C TRP A 69 1.00 15.27 -0.14
N LEU A 70 1.76 14.19 -0.33
CA LEU A 70 1.34 12.84 0.08
C LEU A 70 1.22 12.71 1.61
N ARG A 71 2.12 13.35 2.37
CA ARG A 71 1.99 13.45 3.84
C ARG A 71 0.77 14.28 4.23
N ARG A 72 0.51 15.39 3.53
CA ARG A 72 -0.69 16.20 3.74
C ARG A 72 -1.96 15.41 3.47
N GLU A 73 -1.95 14.55 2.45
CA GLU A 73 -3.09 13.70 2.10
C GLU A 73 -3.43 12.74 3.26
N ALA A 74 -2.42 12.07 3.82
CA ALA A 74 -2.59 11.21 4.99
C ALA A 74 -3.16 11.96 6.21
N GLN A 75 -2.70 13.19 6.44
CA GLN A 75 -3.18 14.05 7.53
C GLN A 75 -4.66 14.45 7.35
N VAL A 76 -5.03 14.95 6.16
CA VAL A 76 -6.40 15.39 5.88
C VAL A 76 -7.38 14.22 5.94
N ARG A 77 -6.96 13.03 5.48
CA ARG A 77 -7.74 11.79 5.60
C ARG A 77 -7.84 11.27 7.03
N GLN A 78 -6.96 11.72 7.92
CA GLN A 78 -6.76 11.14 9.26
C GLN A 78 -6.43 9.64 9.20
N ASP A 79 -5.70 9.24 8.15
CA ASP A 79 -5.35 7.86 7.85
C ASP A 79 -3.83 7.74 7.65
N PRO A 80 -3.05 7.41 8.70
CA PRO A 80 -1.61 7.29 8.61
C PRO A 80 -1.19 6.13 7.70
N ASP A 81 -2.01 5.08 7.53
CA ASP A 81 -1.73 3.94 6.65
C ASP A 81 -1.66 4.35 5.18
N TRP A 82 -2.18 5.53 4.83
CA TRP A 82 -1.97 6.15 3.51
C TRP A 82 -0.49 6.39 3.19
N LEU A 83 0.36 6.61 4.20
CA LEU A 83 1.81 6.79 4.01
C LEU A 83 2.51 5.54 3.46
N VAL A 84 1.89 4.37 3.59
CA VAL A 84 2.39 3.14 2.94
C VAL A 84 2.38 3.26 1.41
N ILE A 85 1.41 3.99 0.85
CA ILE A 85 1.34 4.25 -0.59
C ILE A 85 2.45 5.23 -0.99
N MET A 86 2.65 6.29 -0.20
CA MET A 86 3.75 7.22 -0.43
C MET A 86 5.11 6.52 -0.43
N ALA A 87 5.35 5.62 0.53
CA ALA A 87 6.57 4.82 0.56
C ALA A 87 6.72 3.91 -0.69
N GLN A 88 5.62 3.39 -1.27
CA GLN A 88 5.70 2.65 -2.53
C GLN A 88 6.17 3.54 -3.68
N GLU A 89 5.64 4.76 -3.76
CA GLU A 89 6.00 5.74 -4.78
C GLU A 89 7.47 6.17 -4.64
N MET A 90 7.94 6.45 -3.41
CA MET A 90 9.33 6.82 -3.11
C MET A 90 10.35 5.83 -3.68
N ARG A 91 10.02 4.52 -3.67
CA ARG A 91 10.89 3.48 -4.22
C ARG A 91 11.02 3.56 -5.74
N CYS A 92 10.04 4.15 -6.41
CA CYS A 92 9.93 4.27 -7.87
C CYS A 92 10.28 5.67 -8.38
N TRP A 93 10.55 6.63 -7.48
CA TRP A 93 11.02 7.96 -7.86
C TRP A 93 12.41 7.92 -8.49
N ALA A 94 12.78 9.01 -9.18
CA ALA A 94 13.98 9.10 -9.98
C ALA A 94 15.27 8.80 -9.20
N SER A 95 15.34 9.22 -7.93
CA SER A 95 16.47 8.92 -7.06
C SER A 95 16.41 7.52 -6.41
N GLY A 96 15.26 6.85 -6.47
CA GLY A 96 15.05 5.52 -5.91
C GLY A 96 15.29 5.48 -4.39
N ARG A 97 14.47 6.21 -3.61
CA ARG A 97 14.57 6.34 -2.15
C ARG A 97 14.12 5.07 -1.40
N VAL A 98 14.70 3.93 -1.75
CA VAL A 98 14.28 2.61 -1.27
C VAL A 98 14.47 2.45 0.24
N THR A 99 15.65 2.82 0.76
CA THR A 99 15.95 2.70 2.19
C THR A 99 15.01 3.53 3.05
N GLU A 100 14.81 4.81 2.68
CA GLU A 100 13.91 5.71 3.42
C GLU A 100 12.46 5.21 3.40
N ALA A 101 12.00 4.67 2.26
CA ALA A 101 10.68 4.05 2.16
C ALA A 101 10.55 2.83 3.06
N GLU A 102 11.55 1.95 3.10
CA GLU A 102 11.56 0.79 3.97
C GLU A 102 11.57 1.17 5.45
N ASP A 103 12.39 2.14 5.84
CA ASP A 103 12.48 2.62 7.22
C ASP A 103 11.15 3.24 7.69
N LEU A 104 10.50 4.01 6.82
CA LEU A 104 9.18 4.58 7.09
C LEU A 104 8.15 3.49 7.33
N VAL A 105 8.02 2.52 6.41
CA VAL A 105 7.06 1.43 6.56
C VAL A 105 7.41 0.55 7.76
N ALA A 106 8.69 0.37 8.08
CA ALA A 106 9.12 -0.41 9.24
C ALA A 106 8.75 0.28 10.55
N GLY A 107 8.91 1.61 10.60
CA GLY A 107 8.43 2.43 11.72
C GLY A 107 6.92 2.28 11.92
N MET A 108 6.14 2.36 10.85
CA MET A 108 4.68 2.21 10.90
C MET A 108 4.25 0.80 11.34
N ALA A 109 4.90 -0.24 10.82
CA ALA A 109 4.63 -1.62 11.20
C ALA A 109 4.88 -1.83 12.70
N ARG A 110 6.00 -1.32 13.21
CA ARG A 110 6.31 -1.34 14.66
C ARG A 110 5.34 -0.52 15.50
N ALA A 111 4.73 0.52 14.92
CA ALA A 111 3.67 1.31 15.56
C ALA A 111 2.28 0.66 15.49
N GLY A 112 2.16 -0.56 14.94
CA GLY A 112 0.91 -1.33 14.92
C GLY A 112 0.16 -1.33 13.57
N SER A 113 0.74 -0.79 12.49
CA SER A 113 0.12 -0.85 11.17
C SER A 113 0.25 -2.24 10.56
N ALA A 114 -0.86 -3.00 10.54
CA ALA A 114 -0.95 -4.31 9.91
C ALA A 114 -0.66 -4.25 8.40
N ARG A 115 -1.12 -3.17 7.74
CA ARG A 115 -0.85 -2.90 6.33
C ARG A 115 0.63 -2.70 6.07
N ALA A 116 1.31 -1.90 6.89
CA ALA A 116 2.75 -1.65 6.76
C ALA A 116 3.56 -2.94 6.94
N ALA A 117 3.25 -3.74 7.97
CA ALA A 117 3.91 -5.03 8.21
C ALA A 117 3.74 -5.98 7.00
N SER A 118 2.52 -6.08 6.45
CA SER A 118 2.27 -6.91 5.27
C SER A 118 3.03 -6.43 4.04
N GLN A 119 3.19 -5.11 3.86
CA GLN A 119 3.88 -4.54 2.70
C GLN A 119 5.40 -4.72 2.77
N LEU A 120 6.00 -4.62 3.95
CA LEU A 120 7.42 -4.98 4.12
C LEU A 120 7.65 -6.46 3.86
N GLY A 121 6.78 -7.33 4.37
CA GLY A 121 6.84 -8.76 4.05
C GLY A 121 6.79 -9.02 2.54
N PHE A 122 5.94 -8.29 1.83
CA PHE A 122 5.84 -8.36 0.38
C PHE A 122 7.13 -7.92 -0.34
N TRP A 123 7.73 -6.79 0.07
CA TRP A 123 8.99 -6.31 -0.52
C TRP A 123 10.14 -7.28 -0.28
N LYS A 124 10.36 -7.71 0.97
CA LYS A 124 11.43 -8.67 1.30
C LYS A 124 11.27 -9.99 0.56
N ARG A 125 10.03 -10.50 0.44
CA ARG A 125 9.73 -11.70 -0.35
C ARG A 125 10.09 -11.53 -1.83
N ARG A 126 9.80 -10.36 -2.41
CA ARG A 126 10.11 -10.04 -3.82
C ARG A 126 11.62 -9.94 -4.03
N ASP A 127 12.33 -9.40 -3.06
CA ASP A 127 13.79 -9.24 -3.09
C ASP A 127 14.53 -10.57 -2.78
N GLY A 128 13.78 -11.64 -2.48
CA GLY A 128 14.31 -12.99 -2.25
C GLY A 128 14.66 -13.29 -0.78
N ASP A 129 14.58 -12.28 0.09
CA ASP A 129 14.78 -12.43 1.53
C ASP A 129 13.53 -12.99 2.21
N LEU A 130 13.35 -14.30 2.07
CA LEU A 130 12.22 -15.02 2.64
C LEU A 130 12.25 -15.07 4.17
N VAL A 131 13.43 -14.98 4.79
CA VAL A 131 13.58 -15.04 6.25
C VAL A 131 13.00 -13.79 6.87
N THR A 132 13.44 -12.61 6.43
CA THR A 132 12.89 -11.34 6.93
C THR A 132 11.43 -11.15 6.48
N ALA A 133 11.04 -11.66 5.30
CA ALA A 133 9.63 -11.67 4.91
C ALA A 133 8.74 -12.43 5.91
N VAL A 134 9.19 -13.59 6.41
CA VAL A 134 8.48 -14.37 7.43
C VAL A 134 8.29 -13.56 8.71
N GLU A 135 9.30 -12.81 9.16
CA GLU A 135 9.20 -11.98 10.36
C GLU A 135 8.13 -10.90 10.22
N TRP A 136 8.14 -10.16 9.10
CA TRP A 136 7.14 -9.12 8.86
C TRP A 136 5.74 -9.66 8.64
N TYR A 137 5.59 -10.80 7.94
CA TYR A 137 4.29 -11.42 7.78
C TYR A 137 3.76 -12.02 9.08
N ARG A 138 4.61 -12.51 9.99
CA ARG A 138 4.19 -12.90 11.35
C ARG A 138 3.63 -11.72 12.11
N LEU A 139 4.34 -10.60 12.13
CA LEU A 139 3.82 -9.36 12.73
C LEU A 139 2.50 -8.93 12.09
N ALA A 140 2.36 -9.02 10.76
CA ALA A 140 1.11 -8.70 10.08
C ALA A 140 -0.05 -9.64 10.47
N VAL A 141 0.23 -10.93 10.72
CA VAL A 141 -0.77 -11.88 11.24
C VAL A 141 -1.16 -11.55 12.68
N GLU A 142 -0.19 -11.20 13.53
CA GLU A 142 -0.42 -10.77 14.91
C GLU A 142 -1.27 -9.49 14.98
N LEU A 143 -1.09 -8.58 14.01
CA LEU A 143 -1.90 -7.39 13.81
C LEU A 143 -3.18 -7.66 12.99
N GLU A 144 -3.58 -8.92 12.84
CA GLU A 144 -4.83 -9.36 12.21
C GLU A 144 -5.01 -8.97 10.73
N HIS A 145 -3.91 -8.78 9.98
CA HIS A 145 -4.01 -8.50 8.55
C HIS A 145 -4.62 -9.69 7.79
N ARG A 146 -5.82 -9.47 7.20
CA ARG A 146 -6.71 -10.49 6.61
C ARG A 146 -6.02 -11.54 5.73
N PHE A 147 -5.01 -11.16 4.96
CA PHE A 147 -4.35 -12.05 3.99
C PHE A 147 -2.89 -12.39 4.33
N ALA A 148 -2.35 -11.86 5.44
CA ALA A 148 -0.93 -12.08 5.77
C ALA A 148 -0.60 -13.54 6.10
N TRP A 149 -1.56 -14.29 6.66
CA TRP A 149 -1.36 -15.71 6.98
C TRP A 149 -1.06 -16.55 5.73
N ARG A 150 -1.70 -16.21 4.60
CA ARG A 150 -1.49 -16.89 3.32
C ARG A 150 -0.06 -16.67 2.84
N ASP A 151 0.35 -15.41 2.81
CA ASP A 151 1.67 -15.03 2.31
C ASP A 151 2.80 -15.52 3.23
N LEU A 152 2.56 -15.53 4.56
CA LEU A 152 3.43 -16.16 5.55
C LEU A 152 3.65 -17.65 5.26
N GLY A 153 2.56 -18.41 5.10
CA GLY A 153 2.64 -19.84 4.82
C GLY A 153 3.35 -20.13 3.49
N ALA A 154 3.17 -19.28 2.47
CA ALA A 154 3.85 -19.42 1.20
C ALA A 154 5.37 -19.19 1.33
N CYS A 155 5.79 -18.20 2.13
CA CYS A 155 7.21 -17.99 2.45
C CYS A 155 7.79 -19.18 3.23
N LEU A 156 7.07 -19.69 4.23
CA LEU A 156 7.49 -20.86 5.02
C LEU A 156 7.65 -22.11 4.15
N ALA A 157 6.70 -22.37 3.26
CA ALA A 157 6.77 -23.49 2.32
C ALA A 157 7.97 -23.38 1.37
N ARG A 158 8.25 -22.18 0.83
CA ARG A 158 9.44 -21.92 -0.01
C ARG A 158 10.76 -22.08 0.73
N LEU A 159 10.76 -21.87 2.05
CA LEU A 159 11.90 -22.15 2.94
C LEU A 159 12.00 -23.63 3.36
N GLY A 160 11.11 -24.51 2.87
CA GLY A 160 11.05 -25.92 3.28
C GLY A 160 10.47 -26.15 4.68
N ARG A 161 9.96 -25.10 5.34
CA ARG A 161 9.36 -25.14 6.69
C ARG A 161 7.90 -25.56 6.60
N PHE A 162 7.66 -26.71 5.99
CA PHE A 162 6.31 -27.19 5.63
C PHE A 162 5.40 -27.40 6.84
N ALA A 163 5.94 -27.92 7.95
CA ALA A 163 5.14 -28.15 9.17
C ALA A 163 4.55 -26.84 9.73
N GLU A 164 5.30 -25.74 9.67
CA GLU A 164 4.81 -24.43 10.12
C GLU A 164 3.77 -23.84 9.16
N ALA A 165 3.97 -23.99 7.85
CA ALA A 165 2.98 -23.59 6.85
C ALA A 165 1.66 -24.39 7.02
N GLU A 166 1.77 -25.69 7.26
CA GLU A 166 0.63 -26.59 7.49
C GLU A 166 -0.14 -26.21 8.75
N ALA A 167 0.56 -25.89 9.84
CA ALA A 167 -0.03 -25.42 11.08
C ALA A 167 -0.79 -24.08 10.93
N LEU A 168 -0.38 -23.22 9.98
CA LEU A 168 -1.10 -21.98 9.66
C LEU A 168 -2.39 -22.21 8.86
N TYR A 169 -2.35 -23.15 7.91
CA TYR A 169 -3.45 -23.39 6.98
C TYR A 169 -4.51 -24.35 7.54
N ARG A 170 -4.10 -25.42 8.22
CA ARG A 170 -4.99 -26.51 8.67
C ARG A 170 -6.18 -26.03 9.49
N PRO A 171 -6.03 -25.23 10.56
CA PRO A 171 -7.18 -24.81 11.37
C PRO A 171 -8.22 -24.00 10.57
N ARG A 172 -7.75 -23.15 9.66
CA ARG A 172 -8.62 -22.34 8.78
C ARG A 172 -9.33 -23.22 7.75
N ALA A 173 -8.61 -24.19 7.18
CA ALA A 173 -9.16 -25.13 6.21
C ALA A 173 -10.25 -26.02 6.84
N GLU A 174 -10.03 -26.49 8.07
CA GLU A 174 -10.98 -27.27 8.87
C GLU A 174 -12.20 -26.43 9.27
N ALA A 175 -12.03 -25.13 9.50
CA ALA A 175 -13.13 -24.18 9.72
C ALA A 175 -13.90 -23.82 8.43
N GLY A 176 -13.54 -24.39 7.27
CA GLY A 176 -14.23 -24.19 6.00
C GLY A 176 -13.75 -23.00 5.17
N ASP A 177 -12.62 -22.37 5.52
CA ASP A 177 -12.02 -21.35 4.66
C ASP A 177 -11.51 -21.99 3.36
N VAL A 178 -12.22 -21.70 2.27
CA VAL A 178 -11.91 -22.22 0.92
C VAL A 178 -10.51 -21.81 0.45
N VAL A 179 -10.02 -20.63 0.83
CA VAL A 179 -8.64 -20.22 0.52
C VAL A 179 -7.67 -21.12 1.25
N ALA A 180 -7.87 -21.32 2.56
CA ALA A 180 -6.95 -22.15 3.35
C ALA A 180 -6.98 -23.62 2.91
N GLN A 181 -8.13 -24.15 2.50
CA GLN A 181 -8.23 -25.49 1.92
C GLN A 181 -7.40 -25.63 0.64
N TYR A 182 -7.46 -24.62 -0.24
CA TYR A 182 -6.69 -24.58 -1.47
C TYR A 182 -5.17 -24.51 -1.18
N GLU A 183 -4.75 -23.62 -0.28
CA GLU A 183 -3.34 -23.47 0.09
C GLU A 183 -2.79 -24.73 0.79
N LEU A 184 -3.57 -25.35 1.67
CA LEU A 184 -3.21 -26.62 2.32
C LEU A 184 -3.07 -27.76 1.31
N ALA A 185 -4.00 -27.89 0.36
CA ALA A 185 -3.93 -28.89 -0.70
C ALA A 185 -2.68 -28.69 -1.58
N GLY A 186 -2.38 -27.44 -1.95
CA GLY A 186 -1.16 -27.09 -2.68
C GLY A 186 0.10 -27.47 -1.90
N LEU A 187 0.14 -27.16 -0.61
CA LEU A 187 1.24 -27.51 0.29
C LEU A 187 1.47 -29.02 0.39
N LEU A 188 0.40 -29.81 0.52
CA LEU A 188 0.48 -31.27 0.58
C LEU A 188 0.89 -31.87 -0.77
N HIS A 189 0.45 -31.29 -1.87
CA HIS A 189 0.85 -31.71 -3.21
C HIS A 189 2.35 -31.51 -3.45
N VAL A 190 2.90 -30.34 -3.08
CA VAL A 190 4.34 -30.06 -3.17
C VAL A 190 5.17 -31.05 -2.32
N GLN A 191 4.61 -31.54 -1.21
CA GLN A 191 5.24 -32.57 -0.38
C GLN A 191 5.06 -34.01 -0.92
N GLY A 192 4.33 -34.20 -2.03
CA GLY A 192 3.98 -35.53 -2.56
C GLY A 192 2.96 -36.31 -1.70
N LYS A 193 2.28 -35.63 -0.77
CA LYS A 193 1.36 -36.23 0.22
C LYS A 193 -0.12 -36.09 -0.16
N GLY A 194 -0.45 -35.52 -1.31
CA GLY A 194 -1.83 -35.29 -1.70
C GLY A 194 -2.05 -34.98 -3.19
N PRO A 195 -3.31 -35.09 -3.67
CA PRO A 195 -3.66 -34.74 -5.03
C PRO A 195 -3.48 -33.23 -5.27
N ALA A 196 -3.31 -32.85 -6.55
CA ALA A 196 -3.21 -31.45 -6.93
C ALA A 196 -4.45 -30.66 -6.45
N PRO A 197 -4.28 -29.39 -6.02
CA PRO A 197 -5.39 -28.59 -5.54
C PRO A 197 -6.43 -28.39 -6.65
N THR A 198 -7.72 -28.53 -6.32
CA THR A 198 -8.80 -28.28 -7.27
C THR A 198 -8.93 -26.78 -7.56
N PRO A 199 -8.89 -26.34 -8.83
CA PRO A 199 -8.94 -24.92 -9.17
C PRO A 199 -10.29 -24.32 -8.76
N ARG A 200 -10.26 -23.06 -8.33
CA ARG A 200 -11.46 -22.27 -8.03
C ARG A 200 -12.40 -22.27 -9.23
N ARG A 201 -13.57 -22.90 -9.11
CA ARG A 201 -14.67 -22.60 -10.03
C ARG A 201 -15.22 -21.21 -9.65
N PRO A 202 -15.28 -20.23 -10.57
CA PRO A 202 -16.04 -19.02 -10.30
C PRO A 202 -17.49 -19.44 -10.04
N ARG A 203 -18.08 -18.94 -8.94
CA ARG A 203 -19.52 -19.04 -8.75
C ARG A 203 -20.16 -18.21 -9.86
N LEU A 204 -20.88 -18.87 -10.77
CA LEU A 204 -21.76 -18.26 -11.77
C LEU A 204 -22.90 -17.52 -11.06
#